data_AF-A0A3M1HQ87-F1
#
_entry.id   AF-A0A3M1HQ87-F1
#
_cell.length_a   1.000
_cell.length_b   1.000
_cell.length_c   1.000
_cell.angle_alpha   90.00
_cell.angle_beta   90.00
_cell.angle_gamma   90.00
#
_symmetry.space_group_name_H-M   'P 1'
#
loop_
_entity.id
_entity.type
_entity.pdbx_description
1 polymer ?
#
loop_
_entity_poly.entity_id
_entity_poly.type
_entity_poly.pdbx_seq_one_letter_code
_entity_poly.pdbx_strand_id
1 'polypeptide(L)'
;WRTLDPAEQERFTKLFRDLIEYTYGNRLSEYKHQKVRIEDPEFKKNKARIRSYVIEPDKEIPIEYRLRKMKDGQWRIYDVRIEGVSMIRTFRQDFQSLLDQGGYAHLVKELQAKVQKLKSQS
;
A
#
# COMPACT_ATOMS: atom_id res chain seq x y z
N TRP A 1 -14.39 -2.70 -10.83
CA TRP A 1 -14.04 -4.05 -10.34
C TRP A 1 -15.06 -5.08 -10.76
N ARG A 2 -16.31 -5.02 -10.27
CA ARG A 2 -17.37 -5.99 -10.63
C ARG A 2 -17.69 -6.05 -12.13
N THR A 3 -17.37 -4.99 -12.87
CA THR A 3 -17.59 -4.84 -14.31
C THR A 3 -16.38 -5.23 -15.16
N LEU A 4 -15.22 -5.49 -14.53
CA LEU A 4 -14.00 -5.86 -15.24
C LEU A 4 -13.95 -7.36 -15.45
N ASP A 5 -13.45 -7.78 -16.60
CA ASP A 5 -13.20 -9.20 -16.85
C ASP A 5 -12.01 -9.73 -16.01
N PRO A 6 -11.81 -11.06 -15.92
CA PRO A 6 -10.73 -11.63 -15.12
C PRO A 6 -9.32 -11.17 -15.54
N ALA A 7 -9.08 -10.98 -16.83
CA ALA A 7 -7.78 -10.55 -17.35
C ALA A 7 -7.50 -9.08 -17.02
N GLU A 8 -8.52 -8.23 -17.05
CA GLU A 8 -8.44 -6.85 -16.59
C GLU A 8 -8.16 -6.79 -15.08
N GLN A 9 -8.88 -7.57 -14.27
CA GLN A 9 -8.63 -7.65 -12.83
C GLN A 9 -7.21 -8.10 -12.52
N GLU A 10 -6.70 -9.10 -13.23
CA GLU A 10 -5.33 -9.59 -13.08
C GLU A 10 -4.30 -8.51 -13.48
N ARG A 11 -4.48 -7.87 -14.63
CA ARG A 11 -3.60 -6.79 -15.10
C ARG A 11 -3.52 -5.65 -14.10
N PHE A 12 -4.66 -5.19 -13.59
CA PHE A 12 -4.69 -4.16 -12.56
C PHE A 12 -4.00 -4.64 -11.27
N THR A 13 -4.29 -5.86 -10.82
CA THR A 13 -3.70 -6.40 -9.58
C THR A 13 -2.18 -6.45 -9.66
N LYS A 14 -1.64 -6.88 -10.81
CA LYS A 14 -0.20 -6.90 -11.06
C LYS A 14 0.39 -5.49 -11.03
N LEU A 15 -0.21 -4.54 -11.75
CA LEU A 15 0.26 -3.15 -11.77
C LEU A 15 0.20 -2.48 -10.41
N PHE A 16 -0.85 -2.74 -9.65
CA PHE A 16 -0.99 -2.20 -8.30
C PHE A 16 0.00 -2.82 -7.33
N ARG A 17 0.29 -4.11 -7.46
CA ARG A 17 1.36 -4.78 -6.71
C ARG A 17 2.72 -4.13 -7.02
N ASP A 18 3.08 -4.03 -8.30
CA ASP A 18 4.32 -3.37 -8.72
C ASP A 18 4.39 -1.94 -8.16
N LEU A 19 3.31 -1.17 -8.25
CA LEU A 19 3.27 0.19 -7.72
C LEU A 19 3.61 0.22 -6.22
N ILE A 20 3.02 -0.66 -5.41
CA ILE A 20 3.30 -0.72 -3.97
C ILE A 20 4.76 -1.16 -3.74
N GLU A 21 5.21 -2.20 -4.44
CA GLU A 21 6.57 -2.73 -4.31
C GLU A 21 7.62 -1.67 -4.63
N TYR A 22 7.48 -0.91 -5.72
CA TYR A 22 8.48 0.12 -6.05
C TYR A 22 8.30 1.43 -5.28
N THR A 23 7.08 1.79 -4.86
CA THR A 23 6.88 3.00 -4.06
C THR A 23 7.44 2.85 -2.64
N TYR A 24 7.37 1.64 -2.06
CA TYR A 24 7.71 1.41 -0.65
C TYR A 24 8.81 0.38 -0.43
N GLY A 25 8.95 -0.63 -1.29
CA GLY A 25 10.07 -1.58 -1.24
C GLY A 25 11.42 -0.89 -1.45
N ASN A 26 11.49 0.10 -2.35
CA ASN A 26 12.69 0.93 -2.50
C ASN A 26 13.00 1.70 -1.21
N ARG A 27 11.98 2.31 -0.58
CA ARG A 27 12.16 2.98 0.71
C ARG A 27 12.68 2.03 1.79
N LEU A 28 12.20 0.77 1.81
CA LEU A 28 12.71 -0.26 2.72
C LEU A 28 14.17 -0.64 2.42
N SER A 29 14.60 -0.62 1.16
CA SER A 29 16.01 -0.84 0.80
C SER A 29 16.94 0.31 1.20
N GLU A 30 16.39 1.52 1.34
CA GLU A 30 17.08 2.70 1.88
C GLU A 30 17.20 2.67 3.42
N TYR A 31 16.56 1.71 4.12
CA TYR A 31 16.73 1.53 5.57
C TYR A 31 18.14 1.03 5.89
N LYS A 32 19.07 1.98 6.06
CA LYS A 32 20.45 1.74 6.47
C LYS A 32 20.62 1.89 7.98
N HIS A 33 19.82 1.17 8.78
CA HIS A 33 19.90 1.08 10.26
C HIS A 33 19.00 2.00 11.11
N GLN A 34 17.86 2.50 10.62
CA GLN A 34 16.89 3.12 11.54
C GLN A 34 16.37 2.09 12.56
N LYS A 35 16.27 2.49 13.83
CA LYS A 35 15.63 1.68 14.87
C LYS A 35 14.13 1.67 14.61
N VAL A 36 13.51 0.49 14.67
CA VAL A 36 12.05 0.36 14.61
C VAL A 36 11.56 -0.10 15.98
N ARG A 37 10.69 0.70 16.59
CA ARG A 37 9.99 0.32 17.83
C ARG A 37 8.59 -0.16 17.46
N ILE A 38 8.25 -1.39 17.84
CA ILE A 38 6.93 -1.99 17.59
C ILE A 38 6.18 -2.06 18.92
N GLU A 39 4.94 -1.61 18.92
CA GLU A 39 4.04 -1.72 20.08
C GLU A 39 3.23 -3.02 20.03
N ASP A 40 2.67 -3.39 21.18
CA ASP A 40 1.81 -4.56 21.28
C ASP A 40 0.60 -4.46 20.35
N PRO A 41 0.22 -5.59 19.70
CA PRO A 41 -0.95 -5.63 18.84
C PRO A 41 -2.25 -5.41 19.62
N GLU A 42 -3.10 -4.52 19.11
CA GLU A 42 -4.47 -4.32 19.60
C GLU A 42 -5.45 -5.17 18.79
N PHE A 43 -6.13 -6.13 19.43
CA PHE A 43 -7.09 -7.03 18.77
C PHE A 43 -8.55 -6.63 19.00
N LYS A 44 -9.39 -6.78 17.96
CA LYS A 44 -10.84 -6.63 18.03
C LYS A 44 -11.52 -7.59 17.05
N LYS A 45 -12.04 -8.72 17.56
CA LYS A 45 -12.65 -9.81 16.76
C LYS A 45 -11.68 -10.31 15.68
N ASN A 46 -12.02 -10.15 14.40
CA ASN A 46 -11.21 -10.51 13.25
C ASN A 46 -10.37 -9.35 12.72
N LYS A 47 -10.20 -8.27 13.49
CA LYS A 47 -9.33 -7.14 13.14
C LYS A 47 -8.22 -7.01 14.18
N ALA A 48 -7.06 -6.58 13.73
CA ALA A 48 -5.96 -6.18 14.61
C ALA A 48 -5.36 -4.87 14.11
N ARG A 49 -4.75 -4.15 15.03
CA ARG A 49 -3.93 -2.98 14.75
C ARG A 49 -2.56 -3.21 15.38
N ILE A 50 -1.51 -2.92 14.62
CA ILE A 50 -0.14 -2.87 15.12
C ILE A 50 0.39 -1.48 14.84
N ARG A 51 1.02 -0.85 15.82
CA ARG A 51 1.72 0.42 15.63
C ARG A 51 3.21 0.19 15.70
N SER A 52 3.96 0.85 14.84
CA SER A 52 5.40 0.95 14.94
C SER A 52 5.84 2.39 14.75
N TYR A 53 7.08 2.67 15.14
CA TYR A 53 7.72 3.96 15.00
C TYR A 53 9.08 3.73 14.39
N VAL A 54 9.33 4.39 13.28
CA VAL A 54 10.66 4.48 12.70
C VAL A 54 11.35 5.64 13.39
N ILE A 55 12.46 5.35 14.06
CA ILE A 55 13.19 6.32 14.86
C ILE A 55 14.31 6.92 14.00
N GLU A 56 14.18 8.20 13.67
CA GLU A 56 15.21 9.04 13.07
C GLU A 56 15.82 9.97 14.13
N PRO A 57 17.01 10.56 13.90
CA PRO A 57 17.67 11.41 14.91
C PRO A 57 16.83 12.58 15.44
N ASP A 58 15.94 13.11 14.62
CA ASP A 58 15.15 14.32 14.87
C ASP A 58 13.63 14.07 14.95
N LYS A 59 13.16 12.87 14.61
CA LYS A 59 11.72 12.54 14.61
C LYS A 59 11.43 11.04 14.74
N GLU A 60 10.23 10.75 15.22
CA GLU A 60 9.63 9.42 15.11
C GLU A 60 8.53 9.43 14.06
N ILE A 61 8.59 8.52 13.09
CA ILE A 61 7.58 8.38 12.05
C ILE A 61 6.62 7.25 12.45
N PRO A 62 5.38 7.54 12.86
CA PRO A 62 4.41 6.52 13.25
C PRO A 62 3.87 5.79 12.01
N ILE A 63 3.85 4.47 12.09
CA ILE A 63 3.26 3.56 11.10
C ILE A 63 2.21 2.71 11.80
N GLU A 64 0.99 2.68 11.27
CA GLU A 64 -0.11 1.86 11.77
C GLU A 64 -0.52 0.83 10.71
N TYR A 65 -0.37 -0.45 11.04
CA TYR A 65 -0.82 -1.57 10.21
C TYR A 65 -2.21 -2.00 10.65
N ARG A 66 -3.13 -2.10 9.68
CA ARG A 66 -4.48 -2.62 9.89
C ARG A 66 -4.56 -4.02 9.30
N LEU A 67 -4.84 -4.99 10.17
CA LEU A 67 -4.87 -6.41 9.81
C LEU A 67 -6.29 -6.97 9.94
N ARG A 68 -6.58 -7.97 9.11
CA ARG A 68 -7.81 -8.75 9.18
C ARG A 68 -7.47 -10.24 9.22
N LYS A 69 -8.10 -10.98 10.13
CA LYS A 69 -8.04 -12.43 10.18
C LYS A 69 -8.93 -12.99 9.08
N MET A 70 -8.32 -13.79 8.23
CA MET A 70 -8.95 -14.41 7.07
C MET A 70 -9.59 -15.75 7.46
N LYS A 71 -10.40 -16.34 6.57
CA LYS A 71 -11.12 -17.59 6.87
C LYS A 71 -10.18 -18.78 7.11
N ASP A 72 -9.00 -18.75 6.51
CA ASP A 72 -7.90 -19.70 6.71
C ASP A 72 -7.15 -19.50 8.05
N GLY A 73 -7.62 -18.59 8.90
CA GLY A 73 -7.03 -18.28 10.20
C GLY A 73 -5.85 -17.32 10.15
N GLN A 74 -5.35 -16.96 8.96
CA GLN A 74 -4.16 -16.12 8.82
C GLN A 74 -4.50 -14.63 8.92
N TRP A 75 -3.61 -13.85 9.54
CA TRP A 75 -3.70 -12.39 9.55
C TRP A 75 -3.09 -11.82 8.28
N ARG A 76 -3.81 -10.93 7.60
CA ARG A 76 -3.32 -10.19 6.44
C ARG A 76 -3.48 -8.69 6.65
N ILE A 77 -2.44 -7.93 6.32
CA ILE A 77 -2.52 -6.47 6.28
C ILE A 77 -3.42 -6.07 5.12
N TYR A 78 -4.39 -5.18 5.37
CA TYR A 78 -5.26 -4.63 4.33
C TYR A 78 -5.12 -3.12 4.16
N ASP A 79 -4.48 -2.44 5.12
CA ASP A 79 -4.14 -1.03 5.03
C ASP A 79 -2.91 -0.74 5.90
N VAL A 80 -2.10 0.20 5.43
CA VAL A 80 -0.95 0.75 6.14
C VAL A 80 -1.15 2.25 6.20
N ARG A 81 -0.96 2.83 7.39
CA ARG A 81 -1.05 4.26 7.61
C ARG A 81 0.31 4.80 8.01
N ILE A 82 0.79 5.81 7.31
CA ILE A 82 2.05 6.50 7.63
C ILE A 82 1.66 7.91 8.05
N GLU A 83 2.07 8.34 9.23
CA GLU A 83 1.71 9.66 9.79
C GLU A 83 0.18 9.88 9.78
N GLY A 84 -0.58 8.81 10.05
CA GLY A 84 -2.04 8.81 10.07
C GLY A 84 -2.72 8.72 8.68
N VAL A 85 -1.96 8.85 7.59
CA VAL A 85 -2.49 8.83 6.22
C VAL A 85 -2.61 7.39 5.71
N SER A 86 -3.83 6.98 5.38
CA SER A 86 -4.14 5.65 4.86
C SER A 86 -3.72 5.50 3.42
N MET A 87 -2.81 4.56 3.15
CA MET A 87 -2.34 4.27 1.81
C MET A 87 -3.47 3.80 0.90
N ILE A 88 -4.34 2.90 1.37
CA ILE A 88 -5.44 2.42 0.51
C ILE A 88 -6.45 3.52 0.19
N ARG A 89 -6.66 4.48 1.10
CA ARG A 89 -7.53 5.62 0.87
C ARG A 89 -6.92 6.56 -0.18
N THR A 90 -5.64 6.89 -0.04
CA THR A 90 -4.93 7.75 -1.00
C THR A 90 -4.97 7.14 -2.40
N PHE A 91 -4.62 5.85 -2.55
CA PHE A 91 -4.70 5.18 -3.85
C PHE A 91 -6.10 5.15 -4.42
N ARG A 92 -7.13 4.92 -3.59
CA ARG A 92 -8.51 4.96 -4.06
C ARG A 92 -8.88 6.34 -4.62
N GLN A 93 -8.46 7.42 -3.97
CA GLN A 93 -8.72 8.79 -4.43
C GLN A 93 -8.00 9.06 -5.76
N ASP A 94 -6.72 8.71 -5.84
CA ASP A 94 -5.94 8.83 -7.08
C ASP A 94 -6.58 8.05 -8.23
N PHE A 95 -6.98 6.79 -7.97
CA PHE A 95 -7.56 5.95 -9.00
C PHE A 95 -8.95 6.43 -9.42
N GLN A 96 -9.75 6.94 -8.49
CA GLN A 96 -11.04 7.54 -8.84
C GLN A 96 -10.84 8.73 -9.79
N SER A 97 -9.89 9.62 -9.49
CA SER A 97 -9.58 10.75 -10.37
C SER A 97 -9.18 10.30 -11.78
N LEU A 98 -8.39 9.23 -11.91
CA LEU A 98 -8.00 8.68 -13.22
C LEU A 98 -9.16 8.01 -13.94
N LEU A 99 -10.02 7.30 -13.20
CA LEU A 99 -11.23 6.69 -13.75
C LEU A 99 -12.20 7.75 -14.27
N ASP A 100 -12.33 8.88 -13.57
CA ASP A 100 -13.20 9.99 -13.98
C ASP A 100 -12.68 10.69 -15.26
N GLN A 101 -11.37 10.69 -15.48
CA GLN A 101 -10.74 11.31 -16.66
C GLN A 101 -10.86 10.47 -17.93
N GLY A 102 -10.80 9.14 -17.83
CA GLY A 102 -10.74 8.28 -19.02
C GLY A 102 -11.01 6.79 -18.78
N GLY A 103 -11.69 6.47 -17.68
CA GLY A 103 -12.07 5.12 -17.33
C GLY A 103 -10.88 4.18 -17.07
N TYR A 104 -11.15 2.88 -17.19
CA TYR A 104 -10.19 1.84 -16.87
C TYR A 104 -8.92 1.88 -17.74
N ALA A 105 -9.08 2.15 -19.05
CA ALA A 105 -7.95 2.22 -19.96
C ALA A 105 -6.96 3.33 -19.58
N HIS A 106 -7.47 4.51 -19.18
CA HIS A 106 -6.64 5.61 -18.70
C HIS A 106 -5.96 5.28 -17.38
N LEU A 107 -6.70 4.73 -16.40
CA LEU A 107 -6.12 4.28 -15.13
C LEU A 107 -4.95 3.32 -15.34
N VAL A 108 -5.12 2.30 -16.19
CA VAL A 108 -4.08 1.30 -16.46
C VAL A 108 -2.87 1.93 -17.15
N LYS A 109 -3.08 2.81 -18.13
CA LYS A 109 -2.00 3.51 -18.84
C LYS A 109 -1.16 4.34 -17.88
N GLU A 110 -1.80 5.12 -17.03
CA GLU A 110 -1.11 5.98 -16.04
C GLU A 110 -0.38 5.16 -14.98
N LEU A 111 -1.00 4.08 -14.49
CA LEU A 111 -0.33 3.14 -13.59
C LEU A 111 0.88 2.48 -14.22
N GLN A 112 0.77 2.05 -15.47
CA GLN A 112 1.90 1.48 -16.23
C GLN A 112 3.04 2.50 -16.35
N ALA A 113 2.74 3.73 -16.76
CA ALA A 113 3.74 4.78 -16.88
C ALA A 113 4.44 5.06 -15.54
N LYS A 114 3.66 5.14 -14.44
CA LYS A 114 4.19 5.36 -13.09
C LYS A 114 5.09 4.22 -12.62
N VAL A 115 4.67 2.97 -12.81
CA VAL A 115 5.47 1.78 -12.47
C VAL A 115 6.77 1.76 -13.28
N GLN A 116 6.73 2.03 -14.58
CA GLN A 116 7.94 2.05 -15.42
C GLN A 116 8.92 3.13 -14.97
N LYS A 117 8.42 4.32 -14.63
CA LYS A 117 9.24 5.40 -14.08
C LYS A 117 9.90 5.00 -12.76
N LEU A 118 9.17 4.36 -11.86
CA LEU A 118 9.73 3.90 -10.58
C LEU A 118 10.80 2.81 -10.80
N LYS A 119 10.55 1.87 -11.71
CA LYS A 119 11.51 0.82 -12.09
C LYS A 119 12.82 1.39 -12.63
N SER A 120 12.79 2.45 -13.43
CA SER A 120 14.01 3.06 -13.97
C SER A 120 14.78 3.91 -12.95
N GLN A 121 14.21 4.17 -11.78
CA GLN A 121 14.81 4.92 -10.68
C GLN A 121 15.33 4.02 -9.55
N SER A 122 15.02 2.72 -9.64
CA SER A 122 15.47 1.68 -8.70
C SER A 122 16.77 1.05 -9.20
#